data_AF-A0A101KXH2-F1
#
_entry.id   AF-A0A101KXH2-F1
#
_cell.length_a   1.000
_cell.length_b   1.000
_cell.length_c   1.000
_cell.angle_alpha   90.00
_cell.angle_beta   90.00
_cell.angle_gamma   90.00
#
_symmetry.space_group_name_H-M   'P 1'
#
loop_
_entity.id
_entity.type
_entity.pdbx_description
1 polymer ?
#
loop_
_entity_poly.entity_id
_entity_poly.type
_entity_poly.pdbx_seq_one_letter_code
_entity_poly.pdbx_strand_id
1 'polypeptide(L)'
;MRAAAGLLQHDLLRTPGFNALFSPIRLDAISHRPLRIPRPFVPDPHDPEAFYYDWPANRTVKKGGLTCDLWRHQAGERVFEFEVLFTKSGEARGVVECTVHAENLTNPQQARLIVRRTMVSLSMTDVANAMVEACN
;
A
#
# COMPACT_ATOMS: atom_id res chain seq x y z
N MET A 1 -36.97 -21.20 45.06
CA MET A 1 -36.22 -22.10 45.95
C MET A 1 -35.77 -21.30 47.17
N ARG A 2 -35.85 -21.85 48.38
CA ARG A 2 -35.81 -21.08 49.63
C ARG A 2 -34.73 -21.61 50.59
N ALA A 3 -34.12 -20.66 51.30
CA ALA A 3 -33.47 -20.79 52.60
C ALA A 3 -32.14 -21.56 52.71
N ALA A 4 -31.30 -21.00 53.60
CA ALA A 4 -29.98 -21.48 54.00
C ALA A 4 -30.01 -21.88 55.50
N ALA A 5 -28.83 -21.87 56.14
CA ALA A 5 -28.51 -22.28 57.51
C ALA A 5 -28.41 -23.80 57.71
N GLY A 6 -27.41 -24.35 58.44
CA GLY A 6 -26.28 -23.70 59.14
C GLY A 6 -26.10 -24.27 60.55
N LEU A 7 -24.92 -24.06 61.16
CA LEU A 7 -24.57 -24.34 62.58
C LEU A 7 -24.53 -25.85 62.96
N LEU A 8 -23.71 -26.38 63.89
CA LEU A 8 -22.63 -25.86 64.76
C LEU A 8 -21.39 -26.78 64.54
N GLN A 9 -20.11 -26.40 64.69
CA GLN A 9 -19.37 -25.71 65.77
C GLN A 9 -19.21 -26.52 67.07
N HIS A 10 -18.10 -26.26 67.80
CA HIS A 10 -17.57 -27.00 68.97
C HIS A 10 -16.87 -28.34 68.63
N ASP A 11 -15.78 -28.79 69.25
CA ASP A 11 -14.65 -28.18 70.00
C ASP A 11 -13.54 -29.29 70.12
N LEU A 12 -12.32 -29.16 70.64
CA LEU A 12 -11.64 -28.11 71.43
C LEU A 12 -10.10 -28.11 71.12
N LEU A 13 -9.39 -27.11 71.65
CA LEU A 13 -7.95 -26.79 71.58
C LEU A 13 -6.93 -27.90 71.94
N ARG A 14 -5.77 -27.93 71.25
CA ARG A 14 -4.46 -28.27 71.87
C ARG A 14 -3.34 -27.39 71.31
N THR A 15 -2.78 -26.54 72.16
CA THR A 15 -1.59 -25.71 71.94
C THR A 15 -0.32 -26.46 72.42
N PRO A 16 0.89 -25.86 72.37
CA PRO A 16 1.55 -25.36 71.16
C PRO A 16 2.96 -25.98 70.97
N GLY A 17 3.35 -26.26 69.73
CA GLY A 17 4.73 -26.64 69.39
C GLY A 17 5.54 -25.45 68.87
N PHE A 18 6.35 -24.82 69.71
CA PHE A 18 7.34 -23.83 69.28
C PHE A 18 8.33 -24.47 68.29
N ASN A 19 8.40 -23.96 67.05
CA ASN A 19 9.60 -23.75 66.22
C ASN A 19 9.27 -23.74 64.71
N ALA A 20 9.14 -22.54 64.11
CA ALA A 20 9.49 -22.23 62.72
C ALA A 20 9.07 -20.78 62.36
N LEU A 21 9.51 -19.79 63.15
CA LEU A 21 9.77 -18.48 62.55
C LEU A 21 10.94 -18.66 61.56
N PHE A 22 10.97 -17.88 60.48
CA PHE A 22 11.91 -18.00 59.34
C PHE A 22 11.62 -19.11 58.30
N SER A 23 10.43 -19.08 57.70
CA SER A 23 10.30 -19.47 56.29
C SER A 23 10.72 -18.27 55.41
N PRO A 24 11.80 -18.34 54.62
CA PRO A 24 12.18 -17.25 53.74
C PRO A 24 11.14 -17.06 52.63
N ILE A 25 10.85 -15.80 52.30
CA ILE A 25 10.02 -15.46 51.13
C ILE A 25 10.69 -16.06 49.89
N ARG A 26 10.00 -17.00 49.24
CA ARG A 26 10.34 -17.43 47.88
C ARG A 26 10.09 -16.22 46.98
N LEU A 27 11.15 -15.51 46.58
CA LEU A 27 11.07 -14.72 45.36
C LEU A 27 10.90 -15.71 44.21
N ASP A 28 9.65 -15.96 43.83
CA ASP A 28 9.37 -16.65 42.58
C ASP A 28 10.05 -15.86 41.45
N ALA A 29 10.81 -16.58 40.63
CA ALA A 29 11.78 -15.99 39.73
C ALA A 29 11.10 -14.96 38.81
N ILE A 30 11.58 -13.71 38.87
CA ILE A 30 11.17 -12.67 37.92
C ILE A 30 11.42 -13.23 36.52
N SER A 31 10.35 -13.45 35.77
CA SER A 31 10.44 -14.04 34.44
C SER A 31 11.11 -13.04 33.52
N HIS A 32 12.43 -13.19 33.34
CA HIS A 32 13.23 -12.44 32.37
C HIS A 32 12.89 -12.89 30.94
N ARG A 33 11.62 -12.81 30.54
CA ARG A 33 11.25 -12.80 29.12
C ARG A 33 11.85 -11.52 28.53
N PRO A 34 12.82 -11.61 27.60
CA PRO A 34 13.38 -10.42 26.99
C PRO A 34 12.25 -9.70 26.26
N LEU A 35 12.01 -8.43 26.61
CA LEU A 35 11.11 -7.57 25.86
C LEU A 35 11.66 -7.48 24.44
N ARG A 36 10.93 -8.09 23.48
CA ARG A 36 11.21 -7.91 22.05
C ARG A 36 10.81 -6.50 21.67
N ILE A 37 11.71 -5.55 21.90
CA ILE A 37 11.60 -4.19 21.37
C ILE A 37 11.50 -4.33 19.85
N PRO A 38 10.39 -3.89 19.20
CA PRO A 38 10.32 -3.84 17.75
C PRO A 38 11.48 -2.98 17.25
N ARG A 39 12.27 -3.49 16.30
CA ARG A 39 13.32 -2.66 15.68
C ARG A 39 12.64 -1.45 15.05
N PRO A 40 13.09 -0.21 15.29
CA PRO A 40 12.55 0.93 14.58
C PRO A 40 12.74 0.70 13.08
N PHE A 41 11.66 0.90 12.31
CA PHE A 41 11.76 0.86 10.86
C PHE A 41 12.55 2.08 10.42
N VAL A 42 13.80 1.84 9.99
CA VAL A 42 14.61 2.83 9.28
C VAL A 42 14.31 2.61 7.80
N PRO A 43 13.71 3.59 7.09
CA PRO A 43 13.54 3.48 5.65
C PRO A 43 14.91 3.46 4.97
N ASP A 44 14.98 2.81 3.81
CA ASP A 44 16.21 2.83 3.01
C ASP A 44 16.57 4.28 2.62
N PRO A 45 17.87 4.63 2.52
CA PRO A 45 18.29 5.96 2.08
C PRO A 45 17.72 6.29 0.69
N HIS A 46 17.39 7.57 0.47
CA HIS A 46 17.05 8.06 -0.85
C HIS A 46 18.27 7.96 -1.77
N ASP A 47 18.11 7.32 -2.93
CA ASP A 47 19.16 7.19 -3.94
C ASP A 47 19.07 8.41 -4.86
N PRO A 48 20.05 9.34 -4.83
CA PRO A 48 19.94 10.59 -5.57
C PRO A 48 19.97 10.38 -7.09
N GLU A 49 20.47 9.24 -7.59
CA GLU A 49 20.50 8.93 -9.03
C GLU A 49 19.27 8.11 -9.49
N ALA A 50 18.34 7.75 -8.60
CA ALA A 50 17.12 7.04 -8.94
C ALA A 50 15.97 7.99 -9.37
N PHE A 51 14.98 7.43 -10.06
CA PHE A 51 13.76 8.13 -10.45
C PHE A 51 12.59 7.80 -9.51
N TYR A 52 11.91 8.83 -9.05
CA TYR A 52 10.79 8.75 -8.12
C TYR A 52 9.52 9.30 -8.74
N TYR A 53 8.43 8.56 -8.54
CA TYR A 53 7.10 8.90 -9.05
C TYR A 53 6.34 9.78 -8.05
N ASP A 54 6.03 11.01 -8.42
CA ASP A 54 5.20 11.96 -7.65
C ASP A 54 3.69 11.71 -7.87
N TRP A 55 3.30 10.47 -8.22
CA TRP A 55 1.89 10.08 -8.33
C TRP A 55 1.63 8.71 -7.71
N PRO A 56 0.47 8.52 -7.05
CA PRO A 56 0.12 7.26 -6.41
C PRO A 56 -0.09 6.14 -7.43
N ALA A 57 0.65 5.04 -7.27
CA ALA A 57 0.58 3.86 -8.14
C ALA A 57 -0.82 3.20 -8.23
N ASN A 58 -1.71 3.48 -7.28
CA ASN A 58 -3.05 2.88 -7.19
C ASN A 58 -4.21 3.83 -7.57
N ARG A 59 -3.95 4.99 -8.17
CA ARG A 59 -5.00 5.93 -8.60
C ARG A 59 -4.68 6.56 -9.96
N THR A 60 -5.70 6.66 -10.81
CA THR A 60 -5.61 7.42 -12.05
C THR A 60 -5.45 8.92 -11.74
N VAL A 61 -4.41 9.54 -12.31
CA VAL A 61 -4.14 10.98 -12.19
C VAL A 61 -4.24 11.67 -13.55
N LYS A 62 -4.48 12.99 -13.55
CA LYS A 62 -4.43 13.83 -14.76
C LYS A 62 -3.05 14.45 -15.02
N LYS A 63 -2.21 14.50 -13.99
CA LYS A 63 -0.85 15.00 -14.00
C LYS A 63 -0.05 14.16 -13.00
N GLY A 64 1.17 13.81 -13.36
CA GLY A 64 2.19 13.23 -12.49
C GLY A 64 3.54 13.86 -12.81
N GLY A 65 4.52 13.68 -11.92
CA GLY A 65 5.91 14.06 -12.12
C GLY A 65 6.85 12.89 -11.87
N LEU A 66 7.98 12.86 -12.57
CA LEU A 66 9.12 12.00 -12.29
C LEU A 66 10.27 12.91 -11.84
N THR A 67 10.88 12.59 -10.71
CA THR A 67 11.95 13.41 -10.10
C THR A 67 13.17 12.56 -9.76
N CYS A 68 14.34 13.19 -9.79
CA CYS A 68 15.61 12.65 -9.29
C CYS A 68 16.40 13.81 -8.69
N ASP A 69 17.23 13.56 -7.67
CA ASP A 69 18.03 14.62 -7.04
C ASP A 69 19.28 14.97 -7.85
N LEU A 70 19.84 13.99 -8.58
CA LEU A 70 21.11 14.13 -9.27
C LEU A 70 21.05 13.53 -10.68
N TRP A 71 20.87 14.39 -11.69
CA TRP A 71 20.93 13.98 -13.10
C TRP A 71 22.39 13.73 -13.56
N ARG A 72 22.97 12.62 -13.11
CA ARG A 72 24.31 12.15 -13.50
C ARG A 72 24.31 11.11 -14.62
N HIS A 73 23.15 10.86 -15.23
CA HIS A 73 23.00 9.87 -16.30
C HIS A 73 23.61 10.37 -17.61
N GLN A 74 24.94 10.33 -17.71
CA GLN A 74 25.68 10.22 -18.98
C GLN A 74 25.50 8.82 -19.62
N ALA A 75 24.46 8.09 -19.21
CA ALA A 75 24.27 6.65 -19.37
C ALA A 75 23.07 6.35 -20.27
N GLY A 76 23.16 6.81 -21.52
CA GLY A 76 22.25 6.45 -22.60
C GLY A 76 20.81 6.99 -22.47
N GLU A 77 19.95 6.47 -23.35
CA GLU A 77 18.52 6.76 -23.35
C GLU A 77 17.81 6.10 -22.16
N ARG A 78 16.87 6.81 -21.55
CA ARG A 78 15.98 6.29 -20.50
C ARG A 78 14.54 6.31 -21.00
N VAL A 79 13.91 5.14 -21.00
CA VAL A 79 12.50 4.96 -21.37
C VAL A 79 11.64 5.04 -20.12
N PHE A 80 10.55 5.80 -20.21
CA PHE A 80 9.54 5.91 -19.16
C PHE A 80 8.18 5.53 -19.73
N GLU A 81 7.39 4.78 -18.97
CA GLU A 81 6.10 4.26 -19.38
C GLU A 81 4.96 4.83 -18.54
N PHE A 82 3.80 5.04 -19.14
CA PHE A 82 2.58 5.47 -18.48
C PHE A 82 1.35 5.01 -19.28
N GLU A 83 0.22 4.80 -18.60
CA GLU A 83 -1.03 4.39 -19.23
C GLU A 83 -2.01 5.57 -19.38
N VAL A 84 -2.74 5.62 -20.50
CA VAL A 84 -3.78 6.63 -20.76
C VAL A 84 -5.15 5.98 -20.69
N LEU A 85 -5.87 6.22 -19.58
CA LEU A 85 -7.22 5.67 -19.37
C LEU A 85 -8.33 6.64 -19.81
N PHE A 86 -9.23 6.15 -20.66
CA PHE A 86 -10.43 6.90 -21.08
C PHE A 86 -11.62 6.58 -20.17
N THR A 87 -11.90 7.44 -19.19
CA THR A 87 -12.89 7.21 -18.11
C THR A 87 -14.37 7.26 -18.52
N LYS A 88 -14.69 7.69 -19.76
CA LYS A 88 -16.05 7.72 -20.31
C LYS A 88 -16.17 6.74 -21.49
N SER A 89 -17.38 6.37 -21.88
CA SER A 89 -17.68 5.65 -23.14
C SER A 89 -17.62 6.60 -24.37
N GLY A 90 -17.78 6.05 -25.58
CA GLY A 90 -17.85 6.82 -26.85
C GLY A 90 -16.50 7.19 -27.46
N GLU A 91 -16.49 8.09 -28.46
CA GLU A 91 -15.24 8.65 -28.96
C GLU A 91 -14.54 9.53 -27.90
N ALA A 92 -13.22 9.64 -27.99
CA ALA A 92 -12.45 10.57 -27.17
C ALA A 92 -11.19 11.08 -27.89
N ARG A 93 -10.77 12.30 -27.56
CA ARG A 93 -9.52 12.91 -28.05
C ARG A 93 -8.88 13.71 -26.92
N GLY A 94 -7.57 13.63 -26.80
CA GLY A 94 -6.78 14.36 -25.83
C GLY A 94 -5.35 14.59 -26.30
N VAL A 95 -4.57 15.26 -25.47
CA VAL A 95 -3.13 15.45 -25.65
C VAL A 95 -2.46 15.13 -24.32
N VAL A 96 -1.43 14.29 -24.36
CA VAL A 96 -0.48 14.13 -23.25
C VAL A 96 0.65 15.12 -23.48
N GLU A 97 0.94 15.93 -22.47
CA GLU A 97 2.02 16.90 -22.47
C GLU A 97 3.08 16.45 -21.47
N CYS A 98 4.31 16.29 -21.94
CA CYS A 98 5.47 15.95 -21.13
C CYS A 98 6.42 17.15 -21.15
N THR A 99 6.87 17.57 -19.97
CA THR A 99 7.80 18.69 -19.80
C THR A 99 8.96 18.26 -18.92
N VAL A 100 10.18 18.37 -19.46
CA VAL A 100 11.43 18.03 -18.76
C VAL A 100 12.07 19.31 -18.23
N HIS A 101 12.25 19.36 -16.93
CA HIS A 101 12.99 20.40 -16.22
C HIS A 101 14.34 19.83 -15.75
N ALA A 102 15.43 20.54 -15.99
CA ALA A 102 16.76 20.22 -15.48
C ALA A 102 17.58 21.50 -15.32
N GLU A 103 18.52 21.53 -14.37
CA GLU A 103 19.29 22.74 -14.03
C GLU A 103 20.15 23.27 -15.19
N ASN A 104 20.57 22.40 -16.10
CA ASN A 104 21.33 22.74 -17.30
C ASN A 104 20.46 23.19 -18.50
N LEU A 105 19.13 23.21 -18.36
CA LEU A 105 18.21 23.67 -19.39
C LEU A 105 17.71 25.08 -19.10
N THR A 106 18.11 26.06 -19.91
CA THR A 106 17.62 27.46 -19.82
C THR A 106 16.10 27.56 -19.97
N ASN A 107 15.51 26.67 -20.78
CA ASN A 107 14.07 26.54 -20.94
C ASN A 107 13.69 25.04 -20.86
N PRO A 108 12.60 24.67 -20.18
CA PRO A 108 12.12 23.29 -20.13
C PRO A 108 11.83 22.74 -21.52
N GLN A 109 12.22 21.49 -21.78
CA GLN A 109 11.90 20.82 -23.05
C GLN A 109 10.49 20.23 -22.98
N GLN A 110 9.75 20.32 -24.08
CA GLN A 110 8.34 19.91 -24.13
C GLN A 110 8.07 18.95 -25.29
N ALA A 111 7.29 17.89 -25.01
CA ALA A 111 6.79 16.95 -26.00
C ALA A 111 5.27 16.80 -25.85
N ARG A 112 4.56 16.66 -26.98
CA ARG A 112 3.08 16.60 -27.01
C ARG A 112 2.63 15.42 -27.87
N LEU A 113 1.94 14.47 -27.26
CA LEU A 113 1.39 13.27 -27.90
C LEU A 113 -0.13 13.38 -28.01
N ILE A 114 -0.66 13.40 -29.23
CA ILE A 114 -2.11 13.42 -29.47
C ILE A 114 -2.65 11.99 -29.36
N VAL A 115 -3.64 11.76 -28.48
CA VAL A 115 -4.25 10.45 -28.27
C VAL A 115 -5.74 10.52 -28.69
N ARG A 116 -6.21 9.53 -29.45
CA ARG A 116 -7.61 9.40 -29.89
C ARG A 116 -8.13 7.99 -29.66
N ARG A 117 -9.35 7.87 -29.16
CA ARG A 117 -10.16 6.65 -29.18
C ARG A 117 -11.30 6.84 -30.17
N THR A 118 -11.29 6.07 -31.25
CA THR A 118 -12.43 5.88 -32.16
C THR A 118 -13.30 4.73 -31.68
N MET A 119 -14.61 4.83 -31.85
CA MET A 119 -15.54 3.75 -31.54
C MET A 119 -16.28 3.36 -32.82
N VAL A 120 -16.15 2.10 -33.23
CA VAL A 120 -16.87 1.54 -34.38
C VAL A 120 -17.86 0.51 -33.84
N SER A 121 -19.15 0.78 -34.01
CA SER A 121 -20.22 -0.17 -33.72
C SER A 121 -20.56 -0.97 -34.98
N LEU A 122 -20.36 -2.29 -34.93
CA LEU A 122 -20.83 -3.20 -35.98
C LEU A 122 -22.22 -3.74 -35.58
N SER A 123 -23.21 -3.51 -36.44
CA SER A 123 -24.52 -4.17 -36.34
C SER A 123 -24.38 -5.60 -36.85
N MET A 124 -24.68 -6.59 -35.98
CA MET A 124 -24.67 -7.99 -36.40
C MET A 124 -25.83 -8.32 -37.35
N THR A 125 -26.91 -7.53 -37.32
CA THR A 125 -28.00 -7.61 -38.30
C THR A 125 -27.51 -7.22 -39.70
N ASP A 126 -26.70 -6.17 -39.81
CA ASP A 126 -26.20 -5.68 -41.10
C ASP A 126 -25.24 -6.70 -41.72
N VAL A 127 -24.38 -7.31 -40.88
CA VAL A 127 -23.48 -8.41 -41.30
C VAL A 127 -24.29 -9.65 -41.72
N ALA A 128 -25.32 -10.03 -40.97
CA ALA A 128 -26.17 -11.17 -41.30
C ALA A 128 -26.92 -10.95 -42.63
N ASN A 129 -27.48 -9.75 -42.84
CA ASN A 129 -28.15 -9.39 -44.09
C ASN A 129 -27.19 -9.45 -45.29
N ALA A 130 -25.98 -8.87 -45.16
CA ALA A 130 -24.96 -8.92 -46.22
C ALA A 130 -24.54 -10.37 -46.56
N MET A 131 -24.49 -11.27 -45.58
CA MET A 131 -24.22 -12.70 -45.84
C MET A 131 -25.36 -13.39 -46.60
N VAL A 132 -26.62 -13.03 -46.33
CA VAL A 132 -27.79 -13.57 -47.05
C VAL A 132 -27.86 -13.02 -48.47
N GLU A 133 -27.63 -11.73 -48.66
CA GLU A 133 -27.58 -11.08 -49.98
C GLU A 133 -26.48 -11.66 -50.86
N ALA A 134 -25.31 -12.00 -50.31
CA ALA A 134 -24.22 -12.62 -51.04
C ALA A 134 -24.45 -14.11 -51.44
N CYS A 135 -25.54 -14.72 -51.00
CA CYS A 135 -25.91 -16.11 -51.34
C CYS A 135 -27.02 -16.24 -52.40
N ASN A 136 -27.58 -15.11 -52.87
CA ASN A 136 -28.61 -15.05 -53.93
C ASN A 136 -28.02 -14.61 -55.28
#